data_AF-A0AAA9ZQQ6-F1
#
_entry.id   AF-A0AAA9ZQQ6-F1
#
_cell.length_a   1.000
_cell.length_b   1.000
_cell.length_c   1.000
_cell.angle_alpha   90.00
_cell.angle_beta   90.00
_cell.angle_gamma   90.00
#
_symmetry.space_group_name_H-M   'P 1'
#
loop_
_entity.id
_entity.type
_entity.pdbx_description
1 polymer ?
#
loop_
_entity_poly.entity_id
_entity_poly.type
_entity_poly.pdbx_seq_one_letter_code
_entity_poly.pdbx_strand_id
1 'polypeptide(L)'
;MASLVRKIIHTAKCPKALAPYNQAIVADRTVYCSGVLGMELGSLKLVEGGAAVQTAKALEHLATLLEASGSSIEKVVKTTILLADMSDYGAVNEEYKKVFSNNFPARTCFAVNKLPLGASVEIEAIALTGDVIQTPAVAVDPVTGEVIPNINTYQQKKNLAQGMMDLALVSANANQLRYVIESFTRHPYYYFSLIFISISLLIQIAVGVGLIMNSRYDVNDRREICKANRINDLVTIGIFLITLVNVLISAFGVAPQMD
;
A
#
# COMPACT_ATOMS: atom_id res chain seq x y z
N MET A 1 32.59 13.53 32.81
CA MET A 1 31.42 13.47 31.89
C MET A 1 31.79 12.55 30.75
N ALA A 2 30.86 11.76 30.22
CA ALA A 2 31.13 10.96 29.01
C ALA A 2 31.33 11.92 27.82
N SER A 3 32.42 11.72 27.06
CA SER A 3 32.73 12.52 25.88
C SER A 3 31.91 12.05 24.68
N LEU A 4 31.35 12.99 23.91
CA LEU A 4 30.67 12.70 22.64
C LEU A 4 31.66 12.81 21.47
N VAL A 5 31.48 11.98 20.44
CA VAL A 5 32.32 11.99 19.24
C VAL A 5 31.71 12.90 18.18
N ARG A 6 32.51 13.86 17.70
CA ARG A 6 32.22 14.66 16.49
C ARG A 6 33.22 14.29 15.41
N LYS A 7 32.75 13.62 14.35
CA LYS A 7 33.58 13.21 13.21
C LYS A 7 33.24 14.06 11.99
N ILE A 8 34.27 14.67 11.40
CA ILE A 8 34.15 15.37 10.11
C ILE A 8 34.18 14.33 8.99
N ILE A 9 33.23 14.41 8.07
CA ILE A 9 33.16 13.52 6.91
C ILE A 9 33.65 14.26 5.68
N HIS A 10 34.57 13.58 4.98
CA HIS A 10 35.10 14.00 3.69
C HIS A 10 35.17 12.81 2.75
N THR A 11 34.70 12.98 1.52
CA THR A 11 34.85 12.00 0.44
C THR A 11 35.09 12.69 -0.89
N ALA A 12 35.97 12.11 -1.71
CA ALA A 12 36.27 12.61 -3.05
C ALA A 12 35.15 12.29 -4.07
N LYS A 13 34.22 11.41 -3.70
CA LYS A 13 33.08 10.99 -4.54
C LYS A 13 31.81 11.84 -4.34
N CYS A 14 31.91 12.91 -3.55
CA CYS A 14 30.89 13.93 -3.40
C CYS A 14 31.58 15.29 -3.64
N PRO A 15 30.91 16.30 -4.20
CA PRO A 15 31.53 17.60 -4.42
C PRO A 15 32.07 18.21 -3.12
N LYS A 16 33.23 18.85 -3.22
CA LYS A 16 33.89 19.49 -2.07
C LYS A 16 33.07 20.69 -1.59
N ALA A 17 33.19 21.01 -0.31
CA ALA A 17 32.59 22.21 0.25
C ALA A 17 33.12 23.45 -0.47
N LEU A 18 32.21 24.33 -0.89
CA LEU A 18 32.51 25.55 -1.65
C LEU A 18 32.75 26.77 -0.74
N ALA A 19 32.50 26.63 0.57
CA ALA A 19 32.57 27.67 1.58
C ALA A 19 32.96 27.04 2.94
N PRO A 20 32.99 27.76 4.07
CA PRO A 20 33.48 27.23 5.35
C PRO A 20 32.47 26.29 6.03
N TYR A 21 32.13 25.18 5.38
CA TYR A 21 31.29 24.10 5.90
C TYR A 21 31.92 22.73 5.57
N ASN A 22 31.41 21.66 6.18
CA ASN A 22 31.85 20.29 5.91
C ASN A 22 30.76 19.56 5.12
N GLN A 23 31.11 18.61 4.25
CA GLN A 23 30.11 17.84 3.48
C GLN A 23 29.08 17.18 4.42
N ALA A 24 29.56 16.55 5.49
CA ALA A 24 28.73 16.11 6.60
C ALA A 24 29.50 16.11 7.92
N ILE A 25 28.76 16.11 9.02
CA ILE A 25 29.26 15.84 10.37
C ILE A 25 28.50 14.65 10.94
N VAL A 26 29.23 13.70 11.54
CA VAL A 26 28.63 12.70 12.43
C VAL A 26 28.82 13.19 13.86
N ALA A 27 27.71 13.45 14.54
CA ALA A 27 27.66 13.76 15.96
C ALA A 27 27.02 12.58 16.69
N ASP A 28 27.82 11.83 17.43
CA ASP A 28 27.45 10.53 17.99
C ASP A 28 26.87 9.57 16.93
N ARG A 29 25.55 9.32 16.94
CA ARG A 29 24.86 8.46 15.96
C ARG A 29 24.09 9.20 14.86
N THR A 30 24.17 10.52 14.83
CA THR A 30 23.41 11.33 13.86
C THR A 30 24.36 11.92 12.82
N VAL A 31 24.03 11.70 11.55
CA VAL A 31 24.67 12.31 10.39
C VAL A 31 23.89 13.56 10.01
N TYR A 32 24.58 14.69 9.96
CA TYR A 32 24.07 15.94 9.40
C TYR A 32 24.78 16.20 8.08
N CYS A 33 24.07 16.04 6.97
CA CYS A 33 24.57 16.35 5.64
C CYS A 33 24.26 17.82 5.31
N SER A 34 25.26 18.55 4.80
CA SER A 34 25.01 19.83 4.16
C SER A 34 24.20 19.67 2.88
N GLY A 35 23.70 20.79 2.34
CA GLY A 35 23.01 20.79 1.06
C GLY A 35 23.88 20.24 -0.07
N VAL A 36 23.33 19.27 -0.79
CA VAL A 36 23.98 18.57 -1.90
C VAL A 36 23.38 19.07 -3.21
N LEU A 37 24.25 19.46 -4.14
CA LEU A 37 23.91 19.90 -5.49
C LEU A 37 24.24 18.82 -6.53
N GLY A 38 23.51 18.83 -7.64
CA GLY A 38 23.79 18.00 -8.81
C GLY A 38 24.92 18.56 -9.65
N MET A 39 26.16 18.32 -9.25
CA MET A 39 27.37 18.85 -9.91
C MET A 39 28.24 17.76 -10.55
N GLU A 40 29.13 18.16 -11.44
CA GLU A 40 30.19 17.29 -11.95
C GLU A 40 31.35 17.22 -10.95
N LEU A 41 31.82 16.01 -10.62
CA LEU A 41 32.91 15.81 -9.67
C LEU A 41 34.20 16.48 -10.16
N GLY A 42 34.92 17.13 -9.25
CA GLY A 42 36.17 17.84 -9.57
C GLY A 42 35.99 19.16 -10.30
N SER A 43 34.75 19.62 -10.53
CA SER A 43 34.44 20.90 -11.16
C SER A 43 33.47 21.75 -10.33
N LEU A 44 33.27 23.01 -10.73
CA LEU A 44 32.24 23.91 -10.21
C LEU A 44 31.03 24.02 -11.15
N LYS A 45 30.81 23.00 -12.00
CA LYS A 45 29.72 22.97 -12.97
C LYS A 45 28.59 22.06 -12.50
N LEU A 46 27.36 22.54 -12.66
CA LEU A 46 26.15 21.73 -12.53
C LEU A 46 26.03 20.78 -13.72
N VAL A 47 25.42 19.62 -13.51
CA VAL A 47 25.07 18.73 -14.62
C VAL A 47 24.00 19.39 -15.50
N GLU A 48 24.12 19.20 -16.81
CA GLU A 48 23.16 19.72 -17.78
C GLU A 48 21.87 18.88 -17.79
N GLY A 49 20.73 19.50 -18.14
CA GLY A 49 19.42 18.82 -18.21
C GLY A 49 18.40 19.22 -17.15
N GLY A 50 18.66 20.29 -16.39
CA GLY A 50 17.68 20.92 -15.49
C GLY A 50 17.42 20.15 -14.19
N ALA A 51 16.29 20.45 -13.54
CA ALA A 51 16.01 20.01 -12.17
C ALA A 51 16.00 18.50 -11.97
N ALA A 52 15.47 17.72 -12.93
CA ALA A 52 15.43 16.26 -12.83
C ALA A 52 16.85 15.67 -12.82
N VAL A 53 17.68 16.01 -13.80
CA VAL A 53 19.04 15.47 -13.91
C VAL A 53 19.90 15.92 -12.72
N GLN A 54 19.75 17.18 -12.28
CA GLN A 54 20.41 17.66 -11.08
C GLN A 54 19.93 16.95 -9.80
N THR A 55 18.65 16.60 -9.70
CA THR A 55 18.11 15.83 -8.56
C THR A 55 18.73 14.44 -8.50
N ALA A 56 18.73 13.73 -9.63
CA ALA A 56 19.32 12.39 -9.71
C ALA A 56 20.79 12.43 -9.28
N LYS A 57 21.56 13.41 -9.78
CA LYS A 57 22.97 13.56 -9.42
C LYS A 57 23.19 13.97 -7.95
N ALA A 58 22.35 14.86 -7.42
CA ALA A 58 22.41 15.26 -6.01
C ALA A 58 22.15 14.07 -5.08
N LEU A 59 21.18 13.20 -5.43
CA LEU A 59 20.89 12.00 -4.65
C LEU A 59 22.00 10.94 -4.74
N GLU A 60 22.66 10.79 -5.89
CA GLU A 60 23.85 9.93 -6.05
C GLU A 60 25.00 10.38 -5.13
N HIS A 61 25.27 11.69 -5.11
CA HIS A 61 26.25 12.28 -4.21
C HIS A 61 25.86 12.11 -2.74
N LEU A 62 24.59 12.32 -2.40
CA LEU A 62 24.08 12.14 -1.05
C LEU A 62 24.26 10.70 -0.58
N ALA A 63 23.92 9.71 -1.42
CA ALA A 63 24.14 8.30 -1.11
C ALA A 63 25.62 8.02 -0.79
N THR A 64 26.52 8.52 -1.63
CA THR A 64 27.96 8.32 -1.44
C THR A 64 28.50 9.04 -0.19
N LEU A 65 27.94 10.20 0.14
CA LEU A 65 28.27 10.94 1.36
C LEU A 65 27.78 10.20 2.62
N LEU A 66 26.59 9.60 2.57
CA LEU A 66 26.05 8.78 3.65
C LEU A 66 26.90 7.52 3.86
N GLU A 67 27.31 6.84 2.80
CA GLU A 67 28.24 5.71 2.88
C GLU A 67 29.56 6.08 3.57
N ALA A 68 30.17 7.21 3.17
CA ALA A 68 31.39 7.72 3.80
C ALA A 68 31.20 8.08 5.29
N SER A 69 29.95 8.33 5.70
CA SER A 69 29.55 8.63 7.07
C SER A 69 29.28 7.37 7.90
N GLY A 70 29.31 6.16 7.32
CA GLY A 70 28.89 4.92 7.99
C GLY A 70 27.37 4.78 8.08
N SER A 71 26.64 5.39 7.15
CA SER A 71 25.19 5.40 7.03
C SER A 71 24.78 4.90 5.63
N SER A 72 23.52 5.05 5.26
CA SER A 72 22.99 4.69 3.94
C SER A 72 21.67 5.44 3.67
N ILE A 73 21.16 5.37 2.45
CA ILE A 73 19.89 6.02 2.05
C ILE A 73 18.71 5.54 2.90
N GLU A 74 18.70 4.26 3.30
CA GLU A 74 17.64 3.65 4.11
C GLU A 74 17.61 4.19 5.55
N LYS A 75 18.71 4.80 6.00
CA LYS A 75 18.84 5.37 7.36
C LYS A 75 18.60 6.87 7.40
N VAL A 76 18.21 7.47 6.28
CA VAL A 76 17.80 8.88 6.23
C VAL A 76 16.45 9.02 6.93
N VAL A 77 16.38 9.95 7.88
CA VAL A 77 15.17 10.20 8.68
C VAL A 77 14.47 11.50 8.30
N LYS A 78 15.23 12.46 7.73
CA LYS A 78 14.70 13.76 7.29
C LYS A 78 15.45 14.24 6.05
N THR A 79 14.74 14.79 5.08
CA THR A 79 15.33 15.59 4.00
C THR A 79 14.66 16.96 3.89
N THR A 80 15.41 17.97 3.50
CA THR A 80 14.83 19.24 3.01
C THR A 80 15.25 19.42 1.56
N ILE A 81 14.28 19.68 0.70
CA ILE A 81 14.48 19.89 -0.74
C ILE A 81 14.18 21.35 -1.02
N LEU A 82 15.19 22.06 -1.50
CA LEU A 82 15.10 23.45 -1.90
C LEU A 82 15.06 23.49 -3.42
N LEU A 83 14.04 24.13 -3.99
CA LEU A 83 13.86 24.28 -5.43
C LEU A 83 14.12 25.71 -5.87
N ALA A 84 14.69 25.89 -7.07
CA ALA A 84 14.74 27.22 -7.68
C ALA A 84 13.37 27.66 -8.22
N ASP A 85 12.56 26.71 -8.72
CA ASP A 85 11.20 26.93 -9.20
C ASP A 85 10.28 25.80 -8.71
N MET A 86 9.09 26.16 -8.23
CA MET A 86 8.10 25.19 -7.78
C MET A 86 7.46 24.40 -8.93
N SER A 87 7.59 24.89 -10.17
CA SER A 87 7.16 24.17 -11.38
C SER A 87 7.87 22.82 -11.55
N ASP A 88 9.10 22.70 -11.05
CA ASP A 88 9.92 21.48 -11.10
C ASP A 88 9.52 20.40 -10.08
N TYR A 89 8.60 20.68 -9.16
CA TYR A 89 8.23 19.79 -8.05
C TYR A 89 7.88 18.37 -8.51
N GLY A 90 7.14 18.23 -9.61
CA GLY A 90 6.76 16.94 -10.18
C GLY A 90 7.99 16.13 -10.62
N ALA A 91 8.87 16.75 -11.41
CA ALA A 91 10.07 16.11 -11.96
C ALA A 91 11.05 15.69 -10.85
N VAL A 92 11.26 16.54 -9.85
CA VAL A 92 12.11 16.22 -8.69
C VAL A 92 11.55 15.04 -7.88
N ASN A 93 10.22 14.95 -7.71
CA ASN A 93 9.60 13.84 -6.98
C ASN A 93 9.78 12.49 -7.69
N GLU A 94 9.75 12.47 -9.02
CA GLU A 94 9.95 11.23 -9.77
C GLU A 94 11.36 10.68 -9.62
N GLU A 95 12.38 11.54 -9.62
CA GLU A 95 13.76 11.12 -9.33
C GLU A 95 13.94 10.72 -7.86
N TYR A 96 13.31 11.45 -6.94
CA TYR A 96 13.37 11.15 -5.51
C TYR A 96 12.80 9.77 -5.15
N LYS A 97 11.68 9.36 -5.76
CA LYS A 97 11.05 8.04 -5.55
C LYS A 97 11.88 6.87 -6.06
N LYS A 98 12.81 7.10 -7.00
CA LYS A 98 13.74 6.05 -7.47
C LYS A 98 14.76 5.68 -6.40
N VAL A 99 15.05 6.60 -5.48
CA VAL A 99 16.03 6.41 -4.41
C VAL A 99 15.36 6.00 -3.09
N PHE A 100 14.23 6.63 -2.74
CA PHE A 100 13.45 6.28 -1.55
C PHE A 100 12.17 5.52 -1.97
N SER A 101 12.06 4.23 -1.65
CA SER A 101 11.01 3.36 -2.21
C SER A 101 9.90 2.95 -1.22
N ASN A 102 10.23 2.63 0.04
CA ASN A 102 9.25 2.08 0.99
C ASN A 102 9.12 2.90 2.30
N ASN A 103 10.25 3.37 2.83
CA ASN A 103 10.33 4.08 4.11
C ASN A 103 10.83 5.51 3.87
N PHE A 104 9.96 6.35 3.33
CA PHE A 104 10.30 7.73 3.02
C PHE A 104 10.71 8.48 4.30
N PRO A 105 11.79 9.28 4.25
CA PRO A 105 12.12 10.16 5.36
C PRO A 105 11.03 11.23 5.52
N ALA A 106 10.95 11.82 6.70
CA ALA A 106 10.22 13.07 6.85
C ALA A 106 10.76 14.09 5.84
N ARG A 107 9.91 14.95 5.28
CA ARG A 107 10.31 15.82 4.18
C ARG A 107 9.71 17.22 4.28
N THR A 108 10.54 18.20 3.94
CA THR A 108 10.12 19.59 3.70
C THR A 108 10.58 19.96 2.29
N CYS A 109 9.70 20.56 1.48
CA CYS A 109 10.03 20.96 0.12
C CYS A 109 9.39 22.31 -0.19
N PHE A 110 10.18 23.27 -0.66
CA PHE A 110 9.72 24.61 -1.03
C PHE A 110 10.68 25.28 -2.02
N ALA A 111 10.16 26.24 -2.77
CA ALA A 111 10.98 27.08 -3.64
C ALA A 111 11.67 28.20 -2.84
N VAL A 112 12.91 28.50 -3.21
CA VAL A 112 13.72 29.60 -2.65
C VAL A 112 14.05 30.63 -3.72
N ASN A 113 14.52 31.81 -3.32
CA ASN A 113 14.84 32.88 -4.27
C ASN A 113 15.96 32.46 -5.25
N LYS A 114 17.08 31.95 -4.74
CA LYS A 114 18.22 31.45 -5.53
C LYS A 114 18.97 30.38 -4.76
N LEU A 115 19.50 29.39 -5.49
CA LEU A 115 20.43 28.40 -5.00
C LEU A 115 21.87 28.72 -5.45
N PRO A 116 22.89 28.20 -4.74
CA PRO A 116 24.28 28.38 -5.14
C PRO A 116 24.53 27.92 -6.58
N LEU A 117 25.40 28.63 -7.29
CA LEU A 117 25.76 28.36 -8.70
C LEU A 117 24.59 28.38 -9.69
N GLY A 118 23.41 28.85 -9.28
CA GLY A 118 22.21 28.81 -10.13
C GLY A 118 21.63 27.40 -10.26
N ALA A 119 21.84 26.52 -9.27
CA ALA A 119 21.26 25.19 -9.25
C ALA A 119 19.73 25.25 -9.27
N SER A 120 19.12 24.22 -9.84
CA SER A 120 17.66 24.04 -9.85
C SER A 120 17.17 23.38 -8.56
N VAL A 121 18.02 22.59 -7.89
CA VAL A 121 17.67 21.82 -6.70
C VAL A 121 18.87 21.67 -5.76
N GLU A 122 18.60 21.74 -4.46
CA GLU A 122 19.54 21.43 -3.39
C GLU A 122 18.85 20.52 -2.36
N ILE A 123 19.55 19.46 -1.92
CA ILE A 123 18.99 18.47 -0.98
C ILE A 123 19.90 18.34 0.23
N GLU A 124 19.37 18.66 1.41
CA GLU A 124 20.00 18.31 2.70
C GLU A 124 19.33 17.09 3.31
N ALA A 125 20.06 16.39 4.19
CA ALA A 125 19.57 15.21 4.86
C ALA A 125 20.10 15.07 6.28
N ILE A 126 19.28 14.44 7.13
CA ILE A 126 19.68 13.92 8.43
C ILE A 126 19.49 12.41 8.38
N ALA A 127 20.50 11.68 8.83
CA ALA A 127 20.49 10.21 8.85
C ALA A 127 21.06 9.66 10.15
N LEU A 128 20.90 8.36 10.35
CA LEU A 128 21.45 7.64 11.50
C LEU A 128 22.64 6.75 11.07
N THR A 129 23.56 6.50 12.00
CA THR A 129 24.64 5.50 11.85
C THR A 129 24.36 4.27 12.72
N GLY A 130 25.07 3.16 12.43
CA GLY A 130 24.90 1.89 13.15
C GLY A 130 23.64 1.12 12.74
N ASP A 131 23.26 0.12 13.54
CA ASP A 131 22.10 -0.72 13.27
C ASP A 131 20.81 0.02 13.66
N VAL A 132 19.97 0.27 12.66
CA VAL A 132 18.68 0.95 12.81
C VAL A 132 17.57 -0.09 12.69
N ILE A 133 16.77 -0.24 13.74
CA ILE A 133 15.60 -1.12 13.73
C ILE A 133 14.40 -0.28 13.33
N GLN A 134 13.80 -0.60 12.18
CA GLN A 134 12.58 0.04 11.72
C GLN A 134 11.37 -0.66 12.33
N THR A 135 10.65 0.02 13.21
CA THR A 135 9.34 -0.45 13.68
C THR A 135 8.29 -0.21 12.58
N PRO A 136 7.49 -1.22 12.20
CA PRO A 136 6.43 -1.03 11.23
C PRO A 136 5.41 -0.02 11.78
N ALA A 137 4.89 0.84 10.90
CA ALA A 137 3.80 1.76 11.20
C ALA A 137 2.49 0.99 11.32
N VAL A 138 2.33 0.18 12.37
CA VAL A 138 1.05 -0.42 12.72
C VAL A 138 0.43 0.41 13.82
N ALA A 139 -0.86 0.72 13.70
CA ALA A 139 -1.60 1.30 14.80
C ALA A 139 -1.57 0.29 15.95
N VAL A 140 -0.88 0.62 17.02
CA VAL A 140 -0.79 -0.18 18.24
C VAL A 140 -1.83 0.39 19.21
N ASP A 141 -2.61 -0.49 19.84
CA ASP A 141 -3.52 -0.08 20.89
C ASP A 141 -2.71 0.55 22.04
N PRO A 142 -2.99 1.81 22.44
CA PRO A 142 -2.18 2.53 23.42
C PRO A 142 -2.31 1.97 24.85
N VAL A 143 -3.28 1.07 25.10
CA VAL A 143 -3.54 0.44 26.40
C VAL A 143 -2.98 -0.97 26.45
N THR A 144 -3.18 -1.78 25.41
CA THR A 144 -2.79 -3.20 25.41
C THR A 144 -1.46 -3.47 24.72
N GLY A 145 -0.97 -2.55 23.89
CA GLY A 145 0.22 -2.78 23.07
C GLY A 145 0.00 -3.77 21.93
N GLU A 146 -1.25 -4.21 21.71
CA GLU A 146 -1.57 -5.14 20.64
C GLU A 146 -1.66 -4.44 19.28
N VAL A 147 -1.25 -5.17 18.25
CA VAL A 147 -1.33 -4.75 16.85
C VAL A 147 -2.81 -4.69 16.46
N ILE A 148 -3.33 -3.49 16.16
CA ILE A 148 -4.71 -3.35 15.66
C ILE A 148 -4.77 -3.97 14.26
N PRO A 149 -5.55 -5.04 14.05
CA PRO A 149 -5.59 -5.72 12.75
C PRO A 149 -6.13 -4.77 11.67
N ASN A 150 -5.51 -4.80 10.49
CA ASN A 150 -6.01 -4.03 9.35
C ASN A 150 -7.46 -4.45 9.02
N ILE A 151 -8.36 -3.46 8.88
CA ILE A 151 -9.79 -3.67 8.62
C ILE A 151 -10.00 -4.51 7.35
N ASN A 152 -9.15 -4.38 6.33
CA ASN A 152 -9.21 -5.19 5.12
C ASN A 152 -8.96 -6.67 5.41
N THR A 153 -8.04 -6.99 6.32
CA THR A 153 -7.77 -8.38 6.72
C THR A 153 -8.97 -9.00 7.45
N TYR A 154 -9.65 -8.22 8.28
CA TYR A 154 -10.89 -8.66 8.93
C TYR A 154 -12.00 -8.92 7.91
N GLN A 155 -12.20 -8.01 6.96
CA GLN A 155 -13.20 -8.15 5.91
C GLN A 155 -12.94 -9.34 4.99
N GLN A 156 -11.68 -9.60 4.63
CA GLN A 156 -11.31 -10.78 3.86
C GLN A 156 -11.69 -12.08 4.58
N LYS A 157 -11.37 -12.19 5.87
CA LYS A 157 -11.74 -13.36 6.68
C LYS A 157 -13.27 -13.53 6.77
N LYS A 158 -14.00 -12.43 6.94
CA LYS A 158 -15.48 -12.44 6.95
C LYS A 158 -16.05 -12.90 5.60
N ASN A 159 -15.60 -12.31 4.49
CA ASN A 159 -16.08 -12.65 3.14
C ASN A 159 -15.75 -14.10 2.77
N LEU A 160 -14.58 -14.61 3.19
CA LEU A 160 -14.21 -16.01 3.01
C LEU A 160 -15.14 -16.95 3.80
N ALA A 161 -15.38 -16.67 5.07
CA ALA A 161 -16.30 -17.46 5.90
C ALA A 161 -17.72 -17.47 5.33
N GLN A 162 -18.19 -16.33 4.86
CA GLN A 162 -19.49 -16.18 4.20
C GLN A 162 -19.55 -16.96 2.87
N GLY A 163 -18.51 -16.86 2.04
CA GLY A 163 -18.42 -17.63 0.79
C GLY A 163 -18.38 -19.14 1.02
N MET A 164 -17.78 -19.62 2.11
CA MET A 164 -17.80 -21.04 2.46
C MET A 164 -19.20 -21.54 2.86
N MET A 165 -20.02 -20.71 3.52
CA MET A 165 -21.41 -21.04 3.84
C MET A 165 -22.27 -21.18 2.58
N ASP A 166 -22.09 -20.28 1.62
CA ASP A 166 -22.82 -20.30 0.35
C ASP A 166 -22.41 -21.51 -0.52
N LEU A 167 -21.12 -21.88 -0.52
CA LEU A 167 -20.64 -23.05 -1.26
C LEU A 167 -21.27 -24.36 -0.75
N ALA A 168 -21.43 -24.52 0.57
CA ALA A 168 -22.11 -25.67 1.15
C ALA A 168 -23.57 -25.74 0.70
N LEU A 169 -24.22 -24.59 0.62
CA LEU A 169 -25.62 -24.47 0.22
C LEU A 169 -25.83 -24.71 -1.29
N VAL A 170 -24.88 -24.31 -2.14
CA VAL A 170 -24.83 -24.69 -3.57
C VAL A 170 -24.79 -26.22 -3.71
N SER A 171 -23.95 -26.89 -2.91
CA SER A 171 -23.83 -28.36 -2.96
C SER A 171 -25.14 -29.06 -2.57
N ALA A 172 -25.83 -28.56 -1.55
CA ALA A 172 -27.14 -29.08 -1.14
C ALA A 172 -28.19 -28.90 -2.25
N ASN A 173 -28.27 -27.73 -2.87
CA ASN A 173 -29.21 -27.46 -3.96
C ASN A 173 -28.88 -28.26 -5.24
N ALA A 174 -27.60 -28.51 -5.53
CA ALA A 174 -27.19 -29.37 -6.64
C ALA A 174 -27.64 -30.83 -6.43
N ASN A 175 -27.57 -31.33 -5.19
CA ASN A 175 -28.10 -32.66 -4.85
C ASN A 175 -29.63 -32.70 -4.98
N GLN A 176 -30.35 -31.69 -4.50
CA GLN A 176 -31.81 -31.60 -4.67
C GLN A 176 -32.22 -31.53 -6.15
N LEU A 177 -31.48 -30.77 -6.97
CA LEU A 177 -31.70 -30.68 -8.41
C LEU A 177 -31.58 -32.06 -9.07
N ARG A 178 -30.52 -32.81 -8.73
CA ARG A 178 -30.31 -34.17 -9.23
C ARG A 178 -31.50 -35.08 -8.93
N TYR A 179 -32.00 -35.07 -7.69
CA TYR A 179 -33.17 -35.88 -7.32
C TYR A 179 -34.43 -35.50 -8.10
N VAL A 180 -34.68 -34.21 -8.31
CA VAL A 180 -35.83 -33.73 -9.10
C VAL A 180 -35.72 -34.24 -10.54
N ILE A 181 -34.54 -34.13 -11.17
CA ILE A 181 -34.29 -34.60 -12.54
C ILE A 181 -34.45 -36.13 -12.66
N GLU A 182 -33.94 -36.89 -11.70
CA GLU A 182 -34.07 -38.37 -11.69
C GLU A 182 -35.54 -38.82 -11.53
N SER A 183 -36.41 -37.98 -10.94
CA SER A 183 -37.82 -38.28 -10.67
C SER A 183 -38.79 -37.83 -11.78
N PHE A 184 -38.28 -37.53 -12.98
CA PHE A 184 -38.92 -36.82 -14.12
C PHE A 184 -40.39 -37.18 -14.42
N THR A 185 -40.82 -38.42 -14.22
CA THR A 185 -42.15 -38.91 -14.63
C THR A 185 -43.19 -39.01 -13.51
N ARG A 186 -42.86 -38.71 -12.24
CA ARG A 186 -43.70 -39.11 -11.09
C ARG A 186 -44.33 -37.98 -10.25
N HIS A 187 -43.97 -36.71 -10.41
CA HIS A 187 -44.41 -35.66 -9.46
C HIS A 187 -45.03 -34.40 -10.08
N PRO A 188 -46.20 -33.94 -9.56
CA PRO A 188 -46.93 -32.78 -10.09
C PRO A 188 -46.19 -31.44 -9.92
N TYR A 189 -45.19 -31.37 -9.04
CA TYR A 189 -44.40 -30.16 -8.75
C TYR A 189 -43.02 -30.15 -9.43
N TYR A 190 -42.77 -31.05 -10.39
CA TYR A 190 -41.48 -31.19 -11.08
C TYR A 190 -40.99 -29.86 -11.69
N TYR A 191 -41.79 -29.26 -12.58
CA TYR A 191 -41.42 -28.00 -13.24
C TYR A 191 -41.31 -26.83 -12.27
N PHE A 192 -42.15 -26.80 -11.24
CA PHE A 192 -42.11 -25.78 -10.21
C PHE A 192 -40.80 -25.84 -9.42
N SER A 193 -40.43 -27.02 -8.91
CA SER A 193 -39.19 -27.23 -8.16
C SER A 193 -37.96 -26.95 -9.01
N LEU A 194 -37.97 -27.38 -10.28
CA LEU A 194 -36.87 -27.15 -11.22
C LEU A 194 -36.60 -25.65 -11.45
N ILE A 195 -37.64 -24.84 -11.61
CA ILE A 195 -37.52 -23.40 -11.80
C ILE A 195 -36.94 -22.73 -10.54
N PHE A 196 -37.46 -23.05 -9.36
CA PHE A 196 -36.98 -22.44 -8.11
C PHE A 196 -35.53 -22.83 -7.79
N ILE A 197 -35.15 -24.09 -7.99
CA ILE A 197 -33.76 -24.55 -7.79
C ILE A 197 -32.80 -23.87 -8.79
N SER A 198 -33.21 -23.76 -10.06
CA SER A 198 -32.39 -23.08 -11.08
C SER A 198 -32.21 -21.58 -10.77
N ILE A 199 -33.27 -20.90 -10.33
CA ILE A 199 -33.21 -19.50 -9.88
C ILE A 199 -32.28 -19.37 -8.67
N SER A 200 -32.40 -20.26 -7.67
CA SER A 200 -31.55 -20.24 -6.47
C SER A 200 -30.07 -20.36 -6.82
N LEU A 201 -29.71 -21.29 -7.72
CA LEU A 201 -28.33 -21.49 -8.18
C LEU A 201 -27.79 -20.26 -8.94
N LEU A 202 -28.60 -19.63 -9.79
CA LEU A 202 -28.18 -18.40 -10.49
C LEU A 202 -27.90 -17.25 -9.53
N ILE A 203 -28.77 -17.06 -8.52
CA ILE A 203 -28.57 -16.00 -7.51
C ILE A 203 -27.33 -16.30 -6.66
N GLN A 204 -27.08 -17.56 -6.30
CA GLN A 204 -25.88 -17.97 -5.55
C GLN A 204 -24.57 -17.66 -6.30
N ILE A 205 -24.53 -17.93 -7.61
CA ILE A 205 -23.37 -17.58 -8.44
C ILE A 205 -23.16 -16.05 -8.46
N ALA A 206 -24.22 -15.27 -8.61
CA ALA A 206 -24.14 -13.80 -8.60
C ALA A 206 -23.65 -13.25 -7.25
N VAL A 207 -24.14 -13.80 -6.13
CA VAL A 207 -23.70 -13.46 -4.77
C VAL A 207 -22.23 -13.83 -4.55
N GLY A 208 -21.81 -15.02 -4.99
CA GLY A 208 -20.42 -15.46 -4.92
C GLY A 208 -19.46 -14.54 -5.68
N VAL A 209 -19.84 -14.11 -6.89
CA VAL A 209 -19.08 -13.09 -7.65
C VAL A 209 -19.05 -11.76 -6.90
N GLY A 210 -20.17 -11.31 -6.34
CA GLY A 210 -20.27 -10.09 -5.53
C GLY A 210 -19.31 -10.11 -4.32
N LEU A 211 -19.20 -11.24 -3.61
CA LEU A 211 -18.27 -11.41 -2.49
C LEU A 211 -16.80 -11.34 -2.93
N ILE A 212 -16.45 -11.98 -4.06
CA ILE A 212 -15.09 -11.92 -4.62
C ILE A 212 -14.74 -10.47 -5.01
N MET A 213 -15.67 -9.76 -5.65
CA MET A 213 -15.49 -8.35 -6.01
C MET A 213 -15.34 -7.48 -4.76
N ASN A 214 -16.16 -7.69 -3.73
CA ASN A 214 -16.07 -6.95 -2.47
C ASN A 214 -14.70 -7.13 -1.79
N SER A 215 -14.12 -8.33 -1.88
CA SER A 215 -12.78 -8.63 -1.33
C SER A 215 -11.63 -7.95 -2.07
N ARG A 216 -11.86 -7.36 -3.25
CA ARG A 216 -10.83 -6.70 -4.06
C ARG A 216 -10.71 -5.20 -3.77
N TYR A 217 -11.69 -4.59 -3.12
CA TYR A 217 -11.68 -3.16 -2.80
C TYR A 217 -10.95 -2.88 -1.48
N ASP A 218 -10.19 -1.79 -1.43
CA ASP A 218 -9.55 -1.30 -0.22
C ASP A 218 -10.52 -0.41 0.57
N VAL A 219 -10.91 -0.84 1.76
CA VAL A 219 -11.89 -0.09 2.58
C VAL A 219 -11.25 1.08 3.33
N ASN A 220 -9.92 1.18 3.32
CA ASN A 220 -9.22 2.38 3.77
C ASN A 220 -9.24 3.51 2.72
N ASP A 221 -9.57 3.22 1.45
CA ASP A 221 -9.77 4.24 0.42
C ASP A 221 -11.23 4.74 0.39
N ARG A 222 -11.40 6.05 0.58
CA ARG A 222 -12.69 6.75 0.58
C ARG A 222 -13.46 6.65 -0.74
N ARG A 223 -12.79 6.41 -1.88
CA ARG A 223 -13.45 6.20 -3.17
C ARG A 223 -13.95 4.77 -3.34
N GLU A 224 -13.19 3.81 -2.83
CA GLU A 224 -13.50 2.39 -2.98
C GLU A 224 -14.53 1.91 -1.97
N ILE A 225 -14.55 2.47 -0.74
CA ILE A 225 -15.56 2.15 0.28
C ILE A 225 -17.00 2.34 -0.20
N CYS A 226 -17.25 3.35 -1.04
CA CYS A 226 -18.59 3.59 -1.60
C CYS A 226 -19.03 2.45 -2.54
N LYS A 227 -18.11 1.95 -3.37
CA LYS A 227 -18.37 0.80 -4.25
C LYS A 227 -18.50 -0.49 -3.45
N ALA A 228 -17.63 -0.69 -2.46
CA ALA A 228 -17.66 -1.84 -1.56
C ALA A 228 -19.00 -1.92 -0.81
N ASN A 229 -19.48 -0.80 -0.24
CA ASN A 229 -20.77 -0.76 0.45
C ASN A 229 -21.94 -1.13 -0.48
N ARG A 230 -21.97 -0.58 -1.69
CA ARG A 230 -23.03 -0.91 -2.65
C ARG A 230 -23.04 -2.39 -3.03
N ILE A 231 -21.87 -3.00 -3.21
CA ILE A 231 -21.77 -4.43 -3.49
C ILE A 231 -22.16 -5.26 -2.27
N ASN A 232 -21.75 -4.84 -1.07
CA ASN A 232 -22.11 -5.51 0.18
C ASN A 232 -23.63 -5.50 0.43
N ASP A 233 -24.31 -4.40 0.14
CA ASP A 233 -25.77 -4.30 0.26
C ASP A 233 -26.47 -5.23 -0.74
N LEU A 234 -25.99 -5.28 -2.00
CA LEU A 234 -26.51 -6.19 -3.01
C LEU A 234 -26.28 -7.67 -2.64
N VAL A 235 -25.11 -8.01 -2.11
CA VAL A 235 -24.79 -9.35 -1.59
C VAL A 235 -25.73 -9.73 -0.45
N THR A 236 -25.99 -8.80 0.48
CA THR A 236 -26.87 -9.04 1.63
C THR A 236 -28.31 -9.30 1.19
N ILE A 237 -28.82 -8.50 0.24
CA ILE A 237 -30.14 -8.71 -0.36
C ILE A 237 -30.19 -10.06 -1.09
N GLY A 238 -29.14 -10.39 -1.85
CA GLY A 238 -29.03 -11.67 -2.56
C GLY A 238 -29.10 -12.87 -1.62
N ILE A 239 -28.37 -12.85 -0.51
CA ILE A 239 -28.38 -13.93 0.51
C ILE A 239 -29.76 -14.09 1.14
N PHE A 240 -30.43 -12.98 1.45
CA PHE A 240 -31.80 -13.02 1.97
C PHE A 240 -32.76 -13.70 0.97
N LEU A 241 -32.67 -13.36 -0.32
CA LEU A 241 -33.49 -13.98 -1.37
C LEU A 241 -33.18 -15.47 -1.55
N ILE A 242 -31.89 -15.85 -1.54
CA ILE A 242 -31.46 -17.26 -1.59
C ILE A 242 -32.10 -18.03 -0.42
N THR A 243 -32.04 -17.48 0.79
CA THR A 243 -32.61 -18.09 1.99
C THR A 243 -34.12 -18.29 1.85
N LEU A 244 -34.85 -17.27 1.38
CA LEU A 244 -36.28 -17.34 1.16
C LEU A 244 -36.66 -18.40 0.12
N VAL A 245 -35.95 -18.43 -1.00
CA VAL A 245 -36.15 -19.42 -2.07
C VAL A 245 -35.86 -20.84 -1.56
N ASN A 246 -34.80 -21.04 -0.78
CA ASN A 246 -34.47 -22.36 -0.24
C ASN A 246 -35.48 -22.85 0.80
N VAL A 247 -36.07 -21.95 1.60
CA VAL A 247 -37.18 -22.29 2.49
C VAL A 247 -38.39 -22.78 1.68
N LEU A 248 -38.71 -22.10 0.56
CA LEU A 248 -39.79 -22.52 -0.33
C LEU A 248 -39.48 -23.87 -1.02
N ILE A 249 -38.25 -24.06 -1.52
CA ILE A 249 -37.81 -25.35 -2.08
C ILE A 249 -37.94 -26.46 -1.03
N SER A 250 -37.57 -26.21 0.22
CA SER A 250 -37.67 -27.22 1.29
C SER A 250 -39.12 -27.50 1.68
N ALA A 251 -40.01 -26.51 1.62
CA ALA A 251 -41.43 -26.66 1.95
C ALA A 251 -42.23 -27.38 0.85
N PHE A 252 -41.84 -27.24 -0.41
CA PHE A 252 -42.52 -27.82 -1.57
C PHE A 252 -41.73 -28.92 -2.28
N GLY A 253 -40.52 -29.22 -1.78
CA GLY A 253 -39.60 -30.20 -2.34
C GLY A 253 -39.99 -31.63 -2.02
N VAL A 254 -39.70 -32.52 -2.96
CA VAL A 254 -39.96 -33.95 -2.81
C VAL A 254 -39.02 -34.52 -1.74
N ALA A 255 -39.55 -34.89 -0.58
CA ALA A 255 -38.78 -35.63 0.43
C ALA A 255 -38.35 -36.99 -0.16
N PRO A 256 -37.13 -37.49 0.12
CA PRO A 256 -36.72 -38.81 -0.31
C PRO A 256 -37.64 -39.84 0.35
N GLN A 257 -38.29 -40.70 -0.44
CA GLN A 257 -38.92 -41.89 0.13
C GLN A 257 -37.78 -42.79 0.63
N MET A 258 -37.75 -43.04 1.93
CA MET A 258 -36.94 -44.09 2.50
C MET A 258 -37.67 -45.42 2.26
N ASP A 259 -37.17 -46.21 1.32
CA ASP A 259 -37.42 -47.65 1.27
C ASP A 259 -36.39 -48.38 2.13
#